data_AF-A0A2P4SE75-F1
#
_entry.id   AF-A0A2P4SE75-F1
#
_cell.length_a   1.000
_cell.length_b   1.000
_cell.length_c   1.000
_cell.angle_alpha   90.00
_cell.angle_beta   90.00
_cell.angle_gamma   90.00
#
_symmetry.space_group_name_H-M   'P 1'
#
loop_
_entity.id
_entity.type
_entity.pdbx_description
1 polymer ?
#
loop_
_entity_poly.entity_id
_entity_poly.type
_entity_poly.pdbx_seq_one_letter_code
_entity_poly.pdbx_strand_id
1 'polypeptide(L)'
;MDRFRMIFQYFQSNSESVMNGICGLLALASVKIYTCLDFSCPCLPRYNMAYGLGIMFVPPIALFLCGLILNRQSLVMLEEWRRPQGHRRKDLAVIRYMCFSIMQRAMVAPAVWIVVTLLDGKCLICAFSGSVDPKKFAGFANATLAQAQEMLSRVPCKEDELMRNSTSRRAVSRYLRCWSQVGGCQLSLMAG
;
A
#
# COMPACT_ATOMS: atom_id res chain seq x y z
N MET A 1 39.99 0.92 15.49
CA MET A 1 39.04 1.55 14.54
C MET A 1 38.93 0.81 13.21
N ASP A 2 39.79 -0.19 12.97
CA ASP A 2 39.92 -0.88 11.66
C ASP A 2 38.79 -1.86 11.37
N ARG A 3 38.19 -2.46 12.41
CA ARG A 3 36.98 -3.31 12.26
C ARG A 3 35.80 -2.53 11.67
N PHE A 4 35.61 -1.28 12.09
CA PHE A 4 34.55 -0.42 11.54
C PHE A 4 34.82 -0.06 10.08
N ARG A 5 36.08 0.23 9.71
CA ARG A 5 36.46 0.47 8.31
C ARG A 5 36.24 -0.76 7.43
N MET A 6 36.57 -1.94 7.92
CA MET A 6 36.37 -3.21 7.22
C MET A 6 34.88 -3.49 6.97
N ILE A 7 34.03 -3.25 7.97
CA ILE A 7 32.56 -3.35 7.84
C ILE A 7 32.03 -2.33 6.82
N PHE A 8 32.51 -1.08 6.88
CA PHE A 8 32.10 -0.03 5.93
C PHE A 8 32.53 -0.33 4.49
N GLN A 9 33.72 -0.90 4.32
CA GLN A 9 34.23 -1.36 3.02
C GLN A 9 33.42 -2.55 2.49
N TYR A 10 33.02 -3.49 3.34
CA TYR A 10 32.13 -4.59 2.97
C TYR A 10 30.75 -4.09 2.50
N PHE A 11 30.16 -3.12 3.22
CA PHE A 11 28.92 -2.46 2.78
C PHE A 11 29.08 -1.71 1.46
N GLN A 12 30.28 -1.19 1.18
CA GLN A 12 30.59 -0.49 -0.06
C GLN A 12 30.83 -1.44 -1.24
N SER A 13 31.44 -2.61 -1.02
CA SER A 13 31.70 -3.60 -2.06
C SER A 13 30.46 -4.45 -2.42
N ASN A 14 29.58 -4.72 -1.45
CA ASN A 14 28.38 -5.55 -1.63
C ASN A 14 27.06 -4.76 -1.56
N SER A 15 27.09 -3.50 -2.01
CA SER A 15 25.97 -2.56 -1.84
C SER A 15 24.63 -3.05 -2.42
N GLU A 16 24.63 -3.87 -3.47
CA GLU A 16 23.41 -4.42 -4.06
C GLU A 16 22.76 -5.51 -3.19
N SER A 17 23.58 -6.44 -2.68
CA SER A 17 23.12 -7.51 -1.80
C SER A 17 22.55 -6.94 -0.49
N VAL A 18 23.24 -5.95 0.08
CA VAL A 18 22.78 -5.25 1.29
C VAL A 18 21.48 -4.51 1.03
N MET A 19 21.34 -3.84 -0.12
CA MET A 19 20.11 -3.13 -0.48
C MET A 19 18.92 -4.07 -0.60
N ASN A 20 19.12 -5.20 -1.28
CA ASN A 20 18.09 -6.21 -1.44
C ASN A 20 17.70 -6.81 -0.09
N GLY A 21 18.67 -7.01 0.81
CA GLY A 21 18.44 -7.42 2.20
C GLY A 21 17.57 -6.43 2.98
N ILE A 22 17.90 -5.12 2.93
CA ILE A 22 17.12 -4.06 3.60
C ILE A 22 15.70 -3.99 3.02
N CYS A 23 15.54 -4.05 1.69
CA CYS A 23 14.23 -4.03 1.05
C CYS A 23 13.39 -5.25 1.44
N GLY A 24 14.01 -6.44 1.52
CA GLY A 24 13.36 -7.66 2.00
C GLY A 24 12.92 -7.57 3.46
N LEU A 25 13.76 -6.99 4.33
CA LEU A 25 13.40 -6.75 5.74
C LEU A 25 12.24 -5.75 5.88
N LEU A 26 12.26 -4.65 5.12
CA LEU A 26 11.16 -3.69 5.09
C LEU A 26 9.85 -4.32 4.60
N ALA A 27 9.91 -5.20 3.60
CA ALA A 27 8.74 -5.92 3.12
C ALA A 27 8.20 -6.91 4.18
N LEU A 28 9.08 -7.64 4.88
CA LEU A 28 8.65 -8.51 5.97
C LEU A 28 8.02 -7.71 7.12
N ALA A 29 8.65 -6.59 7.49
CA ALA A 29 8.13 -5.68 8.50
C ALA A 29 6.77 -5.09 8.09
N SER A 30 6.58 -4.75 6.81
CA SER A 30 5.31 -4.21 6.30
C SER A 30 4.16 -5.22 6.47
N VAL A 31 4.40 -6.49 6.15
CA VAL A 31 3.43 -7.57 6.40
C VAL A 31 3.10 -7.68 7.88
N LYS A 32 4.12 -7.68 8.75
CA LYS A 32 3.92 -7.80 10.20
C LYS A 32 3.13 -6.62 10.76
N ILE A 33 3.48 -5.40 10.37
CA ILE A 33 2.75 -4.19 10.77
C ILE A 33 1.29 -4.29 10.32
N TYR A 34 1.03 -4.68 9.06
CA TYR A 34 -0.34 -4.85 8.59
C TYR A 34 -1.12 -5.88 9.42
N THR A 35 -0.52 -7.04 9.73
CA THR A 35 -1.20 -8.07 10.53
C THR A 35 -1.48 -7.67 11.97
N CYS A 36 -0.67 -6.76 12.53
CA CYS A 36 -0.87 -6.22 13.88
C CYS A 36 -1.79 -5.00 13.90
N LEU A 37 -2.06 -4.39 12.75
CA LEU A 37 -2.92 -3.22 12.63
C LEU A 37 -4.37 -3.65 12.89
N ASP A 38 -4.95 -3.15 13.98
CA ASP A 38 -6.35 -3.40 14.30
C ASP A 38 -7.27 -2.50 13.47
N PHE A 39 -7.58 -2.95 12.26
CA PHE A 39 -8.42 -2.21 11.33
C PHE A 39 -9.88 -2.21 11.80
N SER A 40 -10.32 -1.06 12.31
CA SER A 40 -11.72 -0.79 12.68
C SER A 40 -12.29 0.31 11.79
N CYS A 41 -13.26 -0.03 10.92
CA CYS A 41 -13.91 0.95 10.05
C CYS A 41 -14.85 1.86 10.87
N PRO A 42 -14.86 3.18 10.66
CA PRO A 42 -15.62 4.13 11.48
C PRO A 42 -17.13 4.14 11.18
N CYS A 43 -17.58 3.52 10.09
CA CYS A 43 -19.00 3.34 9.76
C CYS A 43 -19.77 4.64 9.50
N LEU A 44 -19.07 5.69 9.07
CA LEU A 44 -19.65 6.99 8.75
C LEU A 44 -19.59 7.23 7.24
N PRO A 45 -20.70 7.65 6.58
CA PRO A 45 -20.77 7.81 5.13
C PRO A 45 -19.66 8.69 4.53
N ARG A 46 -19.21 9.72 5.26
CA ARG A 46 -18.19 10.66 4.78
C ARG A 46 -16.75 10.26 5.13
N TYR A 47 -16.54 9.48 6.18
CA TYR A 47 -15.19 9.15 6.68
C TYR A 47 -14.68 7.79 6.21
N ASN A 48 -15.58 6.88 5.87
CA ASN A 48 -15.25 5.53 5.40
C ASN A 48 -14.23 5.51 4.24
N MET A 49 -14.47 6.35 3.22
CA MET A 49 -13.57 6.46 2.06
C MET A 49 -12.18 6.96 2.47
N ALA A 50 -12.10 8.08 3.17
CA ALA A 50 -10.82 8.66 3.59
C ALA A 50 -10.03 7.73 4.51
N TYR A 51 -10.72 7.05 5.44
CA TYR A 51 -10.10 6.12 6.38
C TYR A 51 -9.54 4.86 5.68
N GLY A 52 -10.37 4.21 4.85
CA GLY A 52 -9.97 3.00 4.13
C GLY A 52 -8.84 3.26 3.13
N LEU A 53 -8.91 4.36 2.37
CA LEU A 53 -7.84 4.77 1.45
C LEU A 53 -6.59 5.26 2.21
N GLY A 54 -6.76 5.90 3.36
CA GLY A 54 -5.66 6.35 4.20
C GLY A 54 -4.77 5.18 4.64
N ILE A 55 -5.37 4.11 5.19
CA ILE A 55 -4.61 2.91 5.59
C ILE A 55 -4.04 2.16 4.38
N MET A 56 -4.72 2.23 3.24
CA MET A 56 -4.23 1.64 2.00
C MET A 56 -2.97 2.36 1.48
N PHE A 57 -2.93 3.70 1.47
CA PHE A 57 -1.88 4.47 0.76
C PHE A 57 -0.85 5.19 1.64
N VAL A 58 -1.21 5.63 2.86
CA VAL A 58 -0.28 6.37 3.73
C VAL A 58 0.92 5.51 4.16
N PRO A 59 0.74 4.25 4.64
CA PRO A 59 1.88 3.42 5.02
C PRO A 59 2.81 3.07 3.85
N PRO A 60 2.33 2.74 2.63
CA PRO A 60 3.18 2.58 1.46
C PRO A 60 4.03 3.81 1.13
N ILE A 61 3.46 5.01 1.23
CA ILE A 61 4.22 6.25 1.00
C ILE A 61 5.35 6.37 2.04
N ALA A 62 5.05 6.12 3.31
CA ALA A 62 6.08 6.12 4.37
C ALA A 62 7.16 5.05 4.14
N LEU A 63 6.78 3.82 3.79
CA LEU A 63 7.70 2.72 3.49
C LEU A 63 8.59 3.04 2.28
N PHE A 64 8.04 3.68 1.25
CA PHE A 64 8.81 4.12 0.08
C PHE A 64 9.88 5.14 0.48
N LEU A 65 9.50 6.16 1.25
CA LEU A 65 10.44 7.17 1.75
C LEU A 65 11.51 6.53 2.64
N CYS A 66 11.14 5.61 3.54
CA CYS A 66 12.10 4.84 4.34
C CYS A 66 13.07 4.04 3.45
N GLY A 67 12.56 3.37 2.41
CA GLY A 67 13.39 2.64 1.44
C GLY A 67 14.38 3.54 0.71
N LEU A 68 13.97 4.76 0.32
CA LEU A 68 14.86 5.74 -0.28
C LEU A 68 15.92 6.24 0.70
N ILE A 69 15.55 6.57 1.95
CA ILE A 69 16.47 7.09 2.98
C ILE A 69 17.51 6.05 3.38
N LEU A 70 17.10 4.78 3.56
CA LEU A 70 18.00 3.69 3.92
C LEU A 70 18.92 3.29 2.75
N ASN A 71 18.56 3.66 1.51
CA ASN A 71 19.38 3.38 0.37
C ASN A 71 20.57 4.35 0.25
N ARG A 72 21.77 3.94 0.66
CA ARG A 72 23.00 4.77 0.52
C ARG A 72 23.24 5.26 -0.92
N GLN A 73 22.84 4.50 -1.95
CA GLN A 73 22.99 4.91 -3.35
C GLN A 73 22.07 6.08 -3.71
N SER A 74 20.95 6.29 -3.00
CA SER A 74 20.05 7.43 -3.20
C SER A 74 20.71 8.76 -2.83
N LEU A 75 21.51 8.78 -1.75
CA LEU A 75 22.27 9.96 -1.33
C LEU A 75 23.36 10.30 -2.34
N VAL A 76 24.11 9.30 -2.81
CA VAL A 76 25.14 9.49 -3.85
C VAL A 76 24.50 10.01 -5.15
N MET A 77 23.32 9.49 -5.52
CA MET A 77 22.58 9.97 -6.68
C MET A 77 22.11 11.43 -6.49
N LEU A 78 21.60 11.79 -5.31
CA LEU A 78 21.14 13.13 -5.00
C LEU A 78 22.28 14.15 -5.06
N GLU A 79 23.46 13.79 -4.53
CA GLU A 79 24.67 14.59 -4.62
C GLU A 79 25.12 14.79 -6.07
N GLU A 80 25.16 13.73 -6.88
CA GLU A 80 25.51 13.84 -8.32
C GLU A 80 24.47 14.63 -9.12
N TRP A 81 23.18 14.56 -8.76
CA TRP A 81 22.12 15.35 -9.41
C TRP A 81 22.24 16.85 -9.09
N ARG A 82 22.61 17.18 -7.85
CA ARG A 82 22.78 18.56 -7.36
C ARG A 82 23.98 19.28 -7.98
N ARG A 83 24.96 18.54 -8.53
CA ARG A 83 26.11 19.16 -9.21
C ARG A 83 25.66 19.93 -10.46
N PRO A 84 26.23 21.13 -10.71
CA PRO A 84 25.90 21.93 -11.89
C PRO A 84 26.23 21.19 -13.18
N GLN A 85 25.45 21.48 -14.24
CA GLN A 85 25.67 20.90 -15.56
C GLN A 85 27.11 21.21 -16.03
N GLY A 86 27.86 20.17 -16.43
CA GLY A 86 29.29 20.27 -16.76
C GLY A 86 30.26 19.78 -15.67
N HIS A 87 29.83 19.68 -14.40
CA HIS A 87 30.65 19.14 -13.29
C HIS A 87 30.21 17.74 -12.83
N ARG A 88 29.29 17.11 -13.57
CA ARG A 88 28.81 15.75 -13.29
C ARG A 88 29.86 14.75 -13.73
N ARG A 89 30.18 13.79 -12.84
CA ARG A 89 31.16 12.74 -13.15
C ARG A 89 30.57 11.59 -13.98
N LYS A 90 29.24 11.52 -14.07
CA LYS A 90 28.52 10.45 -14.77
C LYS A 90 27.61 11.01 -15.85
N ASP A 91 27.47 10.27 -16.94
CA ASP A 91 26.52 10.58 -18.01
C ASP A 91 25.08 10.58 -17.51
N LEU A 92 24.26 11.42 -18.15
CA LEU A 92 22.84 11.56 -17.80
C LEU A 92 22.07 10.23 -17.92
N ALA A 93 22.43 9.40 -18.90
CA ALA A 93 21.84 8.06 -19.09
C ALA A 93 22.10 7.15 -17.89
N VAL A 94 23.34 7.17 -17.36
CA VAL A 94 23.74 6.40 -16.18
C VAL A 94 23.01 6.90 -14.93
N ILE A 95 22.85 8.21 -14.77
CA ILE A 95 22.11 8.80 -13.65
C ILE A 95 20.63 8.39 -13.69
N ARG A 96 19.99 8.42 -14.87
CA ARG A 96 18.61 7.97 -15.05
C ARG A 96 18.46 6.49 -14.69
N TYR A 97 19.35 5.65 -15.20
CA TYR A 97 19.34 4.22 -14.90
C TYR A 97 19.48 3.95 -13.39
N MET A 98 20.43 4.62 -12.71
CA MET A 98 20.57 4.50 -11.26
C MET A 98 19.31 4.93 -10.52
N CYS A 99 18.65 6.02 -10.95
CA CYS A 99 17.39 6.47 -10.36
C CYS A 99 16.29 5.41 -10.48
N PHE A 100 16.08 4.86 -11.69
CA PHE A 100 15.11 3.79 -11.90
C PHE A 100 15.41 2.55 -11.04
N SER A 101 16.67 2.13 -10.98
CA SER A 101 17.10 0.99 -10.15
C SER A 101 16.80 1.21 -8.67
N ILE A 102 17.09 2.40 -8.14
CA ILE A 102 16.83 2.78 -6.75
C ILE A 102 15.32 2.82 -6.46
N MET A 103 14.54 3.44 -7.36
CA MET A 103 13.08 3.53 -7.23
C MET A 103 12.44 2.15 -7.25
N GLN A 104 12.85 1.27 -8.16
CA GLN A 104 12.34 -0.09 -8.28
C GLN A 104 12.57 -0.89 -6.99
N ARG A 105 13.78 -0.79 -6.40
CA ARG A 105 14.09 -1.46 -5.12
C ARG A 105 13.25 -0.91 -3.96
N ALA A 106 13.12 0.41 -3.86
CA ALA A 106 12.33 1.05 -2.81
C ALA A 106 10.82 0.79 -2.93
N MET A 107 10.32 0.41 -4.12
CA MET A 107 8.91 0.07 -4.37
C MET A 107 8.49 -1.30 -3.85
N VAL A 108 9.43 -2.18 -3.50
CA VAL A 108 9.12 -3.56 -3.07
C VAL A 108 8.22 -3.59 -1.82
N ALA A 109 8.61 -2.93 -0.73
CA ALA A 109 7.82 -2.92 0.51
C ALA A 109 6.44 -2.22 0.36
N PRO A 110 6.33 -1.06 -0.32
CA PRO A 110 5.05 -0.46 -0.69
C PRO A 110 4.14 -1.39 -1.50
N ALA A 111 4.67 -2.07 -2.51
CA ALA A 111 3.90 -3.00 -3.33
C ALA A 111 3.37 -4.18 -2.50
N VAL A 112 4.21 -4.76 -1.65
CA VAL A 112 3.81 -5.83 -0.72
C VAL A 112 2.69 -5.37 0.21
N TRP A 113 2.77 -4.15 0.77
CA TRP A 113 1.69 -3.61 1.60
C TRP A 113 0.38 -3.51 0.82
N ILE A 114 0.39 -2.91 -0.37
CA ILE A 114 -0.81 -2.77 -1.21
C ILE A 114 -1.41 -4.14 -1.54
N VAL A 115 -0.59 -5.11 -1.97
CA VAL A 115 -1.04 -6.47 -2.26
C VAL A 115 -1.73 -7.10 -1.05
N VAL A 116 -1.09 -7.05 0.12
CA VAL A 116 -1.66 -7.64 1.35
C VAL A 116 -2.97 -6.96 1.73
N THR A 117 -3.03 -5.62 1.67
CA THR A 117 -4.27 -4.87 1.98
C THR A 117 -5.41 -5.20 1.03
N LEU A 118 -5.11 -5.39 -0.26
CA LEU A 118 -6.08 -5.76 -1.29
C LEU A 118 -6.56 -7.20 -1.14
N LEU A 119 -5.68 -8.14 -0.82
CA LEU A 119 -6.04 -9.53 -0.60
C LEU A 119 -6.91 -9.72 0.66
N ASP A 120 -6.63 -8.97 1.73
CA ASP A 120 -7.48 -8.96 2.93
C ASP A 120 -8.85 -8.31 2.63
N GLY A 121 -8.83 -7.19 1.91
CA GLY A 121 -10.00 -6.51 1.34
C GLY A 121 -10.78 -5.62 2.29
N LYS A 122 -10.45 -5.60 3.58
CA LYS A 122 -11.17 -4.80 4.60
C LYS A 122 -11.12 -3.31 4.30
N CYS A 123 -9.96 -2.79 3.90
CA CYS A 123 -9.77 -1.37 3.55
C CYS A 123 -10.62 -0.96 2.34
N LEU A 124 -10.66 -1.79 1.29
CA LEU A 124 -11.43 -1.52 0.09
C LEU A 124 -12.95 -1.61 0.35
N ILE A 125 -13.38 -2.62 1.12
CA ILE A 125 -14.78 -2.73 1.54
C ILE A 125 -15.20 -1.50 2.34
N CYS A 126 -14.40 -1.07 3.32
CA CYS A 126 -14.69 0.14 4.10
C CYS A 126 -14.74 1.38 3.20
N ALA A 127 -13.78 1.54 2.29
CA ALA A 127 -13.70 2.73 1.45
C ALA A 127 -14.86 2.88 0.46
N PHE A 128 -15.31 1.77 -0.13
CA PHE A 128 -16.24 1.80 -1.26
C PHE A 128 -17.65 1.32 -0.93
N SER A 129 -17.94 0.78 0.27
CA SER A 129 -19.27 0.27 0.57
C SER A 129 -20.38 1.30 0.34
N GLY A 130 -20.16 2.55 0.79
CA GLY A 130 -21.10 3.66 0.63
C GLY A 130 -21.27 4.19 -0.80
N SER A 131 -20.42 3.78 -1.74
CA SER A 131 -20.40 4.27 -3.13
C SER A 131 -20.92 3.24 -4.13
N VAL A 132 -21.36 2.06 -3.66
CA VAL A 132 -21.94 1.02 -4.51
C VAL A 132 -23.36 1.42 -4.92
N ASP A 133 -23.74 1.14 -6.16
CA ASP A 133 -25.10 1.34 -6.64
C ASP A 133 -26.10 0.46 -5.87
N PRO A 134 -27.01 1.04 -5.06
CA PRO A 134 -27.94 0.29 -4.23
C PRO A 134 -28.97 -0.50 -5.05
N LYS A 135 -29.26 -0.09 -6.29
CA LYS A 135 -30.25 -0.75 -7.16
C LYS A 135 -29.84 -2.17 -7.55
N LYS A 136 -28.54 -2.48 -7.49
CA LYS A 136 -28.01 -3.82 -7.80
C LYS A 136 -28.33 -4.86 -6.71
N PHE A 137 -28.82 -4.43 -5.54
CA PHE A 137 -29.04 -5.30 -4.39
C PHE A 137 -30.47 -5.12 -3.86
N ALA A 138 -31.26 -6.21 -3.89
CA ALA A 138 -32.69 -6.18 -3.56
C ALA A 138 -33.00 -5.56 -2.19
N GLY A 139 -32.14 -5.76 -1.17
CA GLY A 139 -32.32 -5.20 0.16
C GLY A 139 -32.13 -3.68 0.27
N PHE A 140 -31.61 -3.02 -0.76
CA PHE A 140 -31.40 -1.56 -0.80
C PHE A 140 -32.20 -0.87 -1.92
N ALA A 141 -32.81 -1.65 -2.84
CA ALA A 141 -33.47 -1.13 -4.03
C ALA A 141 -34.72 -0.26 -3.73
N ASN A 142 -35.41 -0.52 -2.61
CA ASN A 142 -36.62 0.21 -2.21
C ASN A 142 -36.36 1.38 -1.26
N ALA A 143 -35.11 1.58 -0.83
CA ALA A 143 -34.74 2.66 0.07
C ALA A 143 -34.48 3.96 -0.70
N THR A 144 -34.71 5.11 -0.06
CA THR A 144 -34.25 6.39 -0.62
C THR A 144 -32.72 6.41 -0.74
N LEU A 145 -32.16 7.22 -1.64
CA LEU A 145 -30.72 7.28 -1.87
C LEU A 145 -29.93 7.57 -0.58
N ALA A 146 -30.42 8.49 0.25
CA ALA A 146 -29.79 8.84 1.52
C ALA A 146 -29.82 7.68 2.53
N GLN A 147 -30.96 6.99 2.66
CA GLN A 147 -31.10 5.82 3.52
C GLN A 147 -30.23 4.65 3.04
N ALA A 148 -30.21 4.40 1.73
CA ALA A 148 -29.39 3.37 1.13
C ALA A 148 -27.90 3.62 1.38
N GLN A 149 -27.45 4.87 1.22
CA GLN A 149 -26.06 5.26 1.48
C GLN A 149 -25.68 5.11 2.95
N GLU A 150 -26.59 5.44 3.88
CA GLU A 150 -26.38 5.20 5.30
C GLU A 150 -26.25 3.70 5.61
N MET A 151 -27.17 2.87 5.11
CA MET A 151 -27.12 1.40 5.29
C MET A 151 -25.84 0.80 4.68
N LEU A 152 -25.45 1.27 3.50
CA LEU A 152 -24.23 0.85 2.81
C LEU A 152 -22.95 1.23 3.57
N SER A 153 -22.93 2.38 4.24
CA SER A 153 -21.78 2.81 5.06
C SER A 153 -21.54 1.91 6.28
N ARG A 154 -22.57 1.20 6.75
CA ARG A 154 -22.51 0.26 7.89
C ARG A 154 -22.24 -1.19 7.48
N VAL A 155 -22.20 -1.51 6.18
CA VAL A 155 -21.83 -2.84 5.65
C VAL A 155 -20.52 -3.41 6.24
N PRO A 156 -19.43 -2.64 6.44
CA PRO A 156 -18.19 -3.16 7.05
C PRO A 156 -18.24 -3.40 8.57
N CYS A 157 -19.32 -3.03 9.27
CA CYS A 157 -19.32 -2.83 10.73
C CYS A 157 -20.00 -3.96 11.53
N LYS A 158 -19.36 -4.52 12.56
CA LYS A 158 -19.83 -5.76 13.21
C LYS A 158 -21.17 -5.69 13.96
N GLU A 159 -21.73 -4.50 14.23
CA GLU A 159 -22.58 -4.32 15.42
C GLU A 159 -24.08 -4.66 15.30
N ASP A 160 -24.68 -4.75 14.12
CA ASP A 160 -26.12 -5.02 14.06
C ASP A 160 -26.43 -6.50 13.78
N GLU A 161 -26.73 -7.28 14.82
CA GLU A 161 -27.27 -8.65 14.76
C GLU A 161 -28.49 -8.75 13.81
N LEU A 162 -29.33 -7.71 13.76
CA LEU A 162 -30.50 -7.61 12.87
C LEU A 162 -30.11 -7.38 11.39
N MET A 163 -29.00 -6.68 11.12
CA MET A 163 -28.47 -6.47 9.75
C MET A 163 -27.49 -7.55 9.28
N ARG A 164 -26.88 -8.31 10.21
CA ARG A 164 -25.90 -9.37 9.96
C ARG A 164 -26.48 -10.54 9.17
N ASN A 165 -27.80 -10.68 9.18
CA ASN A 165 -28.54 -11.72 8.45
C ASN A 165 -29.09 -11.27 7.09
N SER A 166 -28.88 -10.01 6.69
CA SER A 166 -29.30 -9.55 5.37
C SER A 166 -28.41 -10.14 4.27
N THR A 167 -29.02 -10.89 3.35
CA THR A 167 -28.35 -11.46 2.16
C THR A 167 -27.69 -10.38 1.31
N SER A 168 -28.32 -9.20 1.18
CA SER A 168 -27.78 -8.07 0.41
C SER A 168 -26.47 -7.51 0.97
N ARG A 169 -26.32 -7.41 2.30
CA ARG A 169 -25.08 -6.94 2.91
C ARG A 169 -23.91 -7.89 2.64
N ARG A 170 -24.15 -9.21 2.77
CA ARG A 170 -23.16 -10.24 2.43
C ARG A 170 -22.80 -10.19 0.94
N ALA A 171 -23.78 -9.94 0.08
CA ALA A 171 -23.55 -9.78 -1.35
C ALA A 171 -22.65 -8.57 -1.67
N VAL A 172 -22.92 -7.39 -1.09
CA VAL A 172 -22.07 -6.20 -1.27
C VAL A 172 -20.65 -6.46 -0.77
N SER A 173 -20.50 -7.04 0.42
CA SER A 173 -19.19 -7.36 0.98
C SER A 173 -18.41 -8.34 0.09
N ARG A 174 -19.05 -9.41 -0.39
CA ARG A 174 -18.42 -10.39 -1.31
C ARG A 174 -18.06 -9.76 -2.65
N TYR A 175 -18.94 -8.93 -3.20
CA TYR A 175 -18.70 -8.22 -4.45
C TYR A 175 -17.44 -7.36 -4.34
N LEU A 176 -17.37 -6.48 -3.34
CA LEU A 176 -16.21 -5.61 -3.12
C LEU A 176 -14.94 -6.42 -2.80
N ARG A 177 -15.07 -7.50 -2.02
CA ARG A 177 -13.93 -8.38 -1.72
C ARG A 177 -13.37 -9.05 -2.97
N CYS A 178 -14.23 -9.49 -3.87
CA CYS A 178 -13.82 -10.07 -5.15
C CYS A 178 -13.02 -9.05 -5.98
N TRP A 179 -13.54 -7.83 -6.14
CA TRP A 179 -12.82 -6.75 -6.83
C TRP A 179 -11.46 -6.45 -6.18
N SER A 180 -11.42 -6.42 -4.85
CA SER A 180 -10.18 -6.23 -4.10
C SER A 180 -9.15 -7.34 -4.36
N GLN A 181 -9.59 -8.59 -4.31
CA GLN A 181 -8.73 -9.75 -4.54
C GLN A 181 -8.24 -9.83 -5.99
N VAL A 182 -9.10 -9.55 -6.97
CA VAL A 182 -8.70 -9.46 -8.39
C VAL A 182 -7.62 -8.39 -8.56
N GLY A 183 -7.81 -7.21 -7.98
CA GLY A 183 -6.81 -6.14 -8.02
C GLY A 183 -5.49 -6.54 -7.35
N GLY A 184 -5.56 -7.19 -6.18
CA GLY A 184 -4.37 -7.69 -5.47
C GLY A 184 -3.61 -8.75 -6.26
N CYS A 185 -4.31 -9.72 -6.86
CA CYS A 185 -3.72 -10.75 -7.71
C CYS A 185 -3.08 -10.15 -8.97
N GLN A 186 -3.76 -9.22 -9.64
CA GLN A 186 -3.22 -8.57 -10.83
C GLN A 186 -1.96 -7.76 -10.52
N LEU A 187 -1.93 -7.03 -9.41
CA LEU A 187 -0.74 -6.32 -8.97
C LEU A 187 0.41 -7.29 -8.64
N SER A 188 0.10 -8.42 -8.00
CA SER A 188 1.09 -9.45 -7.67
C SER A 188 1.72 -10.05 -8.93
N LEU A 189 0.91 -10.29 -9.96
CA LEU A 189 1.36 -10.78 -11.27
C LEU A 189 2.20 -9.77 -12.04
N MET A 190 1.98 -8.47 -11.87
CA MET A 190 2.80 -7.43 -12.50
C MET A 190 4.14 -7.20 -11.78
N ALA A 191 4.23 -7.59 -10.50
CA ALA A 191 5.40 -7.37 -9.66
C ALA A 191 6.39 -8.56 -9.63
N GLY A 192 5.99 -9.72 -10.15
CA GLY A 192 6.83 -10.92 -10.29
C GLY A 192 7.36 -11.09 -11.70
#